data_AF-A0A2T6K795-F1
#
_entry.id   AF-A0A2T6K795-F1
#
_cell.length_a   1.000
_cell.length_b   1.000
_cell.length_c   1.000
_cell.angle_alpha   90.00
_cell.angle_beta   90.00
_cell.angle_gamma   90.00
#
_symmetry.space_group_name_H-M   'P 1'
#
loop_
_entity.id
_entity.type
_entity.pdbx_description
1 polymer ?
#
loop_
_entity_poly.entity_id
_entity_poly.type
_entity_poly.pdbx_seq_one_letter_code
_entity_poly.pdbx_strand_id
1 'polypeptide(L)' 'MNSPGGIVDEALQIGKLIRDQGLETVILPSTACLSSCPYVLAGGVLRHVSLRGAVGLHQHYYDTRGYRREQ' A
#
# COMPACT_ATOMS: atom_id res chain seq x y z
N MET A 1 -2.72 -7.80 -7.15
CA MET A 1 -2.56 -7.70 -5.69
C MET A 1 -3.93 -7.78 -5.03
N ASN A 2 -4.01 -8.49 -3.92
CA ASN A 2 -5.22 -8.64 -3.12
C ASN A 2 -4.79 -8.66 -1.65
N SER A 3 -4.87 -7.53 -0.96
CA SER A 3 -4.35 -7.39 0.40
C SER A 3 -5.13 -6.35 1.21
N PRO A 4 -5.44 -6.63 2.50
CA PRO A 4 -6.01 -5.65 3.42
C PRO A 4 -4.98 -4.63 3.95
N GLY A 5 -3.70 -4.81 3.63
CA GLY A 5 -2.57 -4.03 4.15
C GLY A 5 -1.81 -4.75 5.26
N GLY A 6 -1.03 -4.00 6.04
CA GLY A 6 -0.09 -4.50 7.04
C GLY A 6 0.84 -3.39 7.55
N ILE A 7 2.08 -3.74 7.88
CA ILE A 7 3.11 -2.79 8.32
C ILE A 7 3.52 -1.88 7.17
N VAL A 8 3.57 -0.57 7.41
CA VAL A 8 3.84 0.41 6.33
C VAL A 8 5.29 0.34 5.86
N ASP A 9 6.25 0.21 6.77
CA ASP A 9 7.67 0.14 6.41
C ASP A 9 7.96 -1.06 5.51
N GLU A 10 7.35 -2.21 5.78
CA GLU A 10 7.45 -3.39 4.92
C GLU A 10 6.80 -3.14 3.55
N ALA A 11 5.62 -2.52 3.51
CA ALA A 11 4.95 -2.18 2.26
C ALA A 11 5.80 -1.23 1.39
N LEU A 12 6.49 -0.26 2.00
CA LEU A 12 7.42 0.64 1.33
C LEU A 12 8.65 -0.10 0.79
N GLN A 13 9.22 -1.04 1.56
CA GLN A 13 10.34 -1.87 1.12
C GLN A 13 9.94 -2.76 -0.07
N ILE A 14 8.78 -3.40 -0.02
CA ILE A 14 8.25 -4.20 -1.13
C ILE A 14 8.00 -3.31 -2.35
N GLY A 15 7.39 -2.14 -2.17
CA GLY A 15 7.17 -1.17 -3.25
C GLY A 15 8.48 -0.74 -3.93
N LYS A 16 9.54 -0.54 -3.14
CA LYS A 16 10.88 -0.25 -3.68
C LYS A 16 11.44 -1.43 -4.48
N LEU A 17 11.32 -2.66 -3.98
CA LEU A 17 11.77 -3.85 -4.71
C LEU A 17 11.03 -4.02 -6.05
N ILE A 18 9.71 -3.80 -6.07
CA ILE A 18 8.89 -3.82 -7.29
C ILE A 18 9.41 -2.79 -8.31
N ARG A 19 9.69 -1.56 -7.85
CA ARG A 19 10.22 -0.49 -8.69
C ARG A 19 11.60 -0.84 -9.24
N ASP A 20 12.50 -1.30 -8.37
CA ASP A 20 13.89 -1.60 -8.72
C ASP A 20 13.97 -2.77 -9.73
N GLN A 21 12.99 -3.69 -9.71
CA GLN A 21 12.85 -4.79 -10.68
C GLN A 21 12.05 -4.44 -11.94
N GLY A 22 11.52 -3.21 -12.05
CA GLY A 22 10.74 -2.79 -13.22
C GLY A 22 9.39 -3.51 -13.36
N LEU A 23 8.82 -4.01 -12.26
CA LEU A 23 7.60 -4.81 -12.29
C LEU A 23 6.35 -3.94 -12.37
N GLU A 24 5.32 -4.48 -13.01
CA GLU A 24 3.98 -3.90 -13.02
C GLU A 24 3.17 -4.35 -11.80
N THR A 25 2.15 -3.55 -11.46
CA THR A 25 1.21 -3.89 -10.39
C THR A 25 -0.22 -3.82 -10.91
N VAL A 26 -0.99 -4.86 -10.61
CA VAL A 26 -2.35 -5.02 -11.15
C VAL A 26 -3.33 -5.36 -10.03
N ILE A 27 -4.44 -4.64 -9.94
CA ILE A 27 -5.61 -5.00 -9.14
C ILE A 27 -6.66 -5.62 -10.07
N LEU A 28 -6.92 -6.91 -9.88
CA LEU A 28 -7.87 -7.68 -10.68
C LEU A 28 -9.32 -7.40 -10.23
N PRO A 29 -10.33 -7.70 -11.06
CA PRO A 29 -11.73 -7.67 -10.64
C PRO A 29 -11.94 -8.42 -9.31
N SER A 30 -12.79 -7.88 -8.43
CA SER A 30 -13.14 -8.46 -7.13
C SER A 30 -11.96 -8.62 -6.14
N THR A 31 -10.82 -7.96 -6.39
CA THR A 31 -9.70 -7.88 -5.45
C THR A 31 -9.55 -6.45 -4.92
N ALA A 32 -8.93 -6.33 -3.76
CA ALA A 32 -8.74 -5.04 -3.10
C ALA A 32 -7.29 -4.82 -2.66
N CYS A 33 -6.88 -3.56 -2.64
CA CYS A 33 -5.61 -3.13 -2.07
C CYS A 33 -5.88 -2.01 -1.07
N LEU A 34 -5.87 -2.35 0.21
CA LEU A 34 -6.32 -1.48 1.30
C LEU A 34 -5.19 -1.13 2.27
N SER A 35 -5.38 -0.07 3.05
CA SER A 35 -4.46 0.35 4.12
C SER A 35 -3.05 0.65 3.58
N SER A 36 -2.04 -0.14 3.91
CA SER A 36 -0.66 0.05 3.45
C SER A 36 -0.35 -0.60 2.09
N CYS A 37 -1.21 -1.49 1.59
CA CYS A 37 -1.05 -2.10 0.26
C CYS A 37 -0.85 -1.06 -0.88
N PRO A 38 -1.53 0.10 -0.89
CA PRO A 38 -1.31 1.14 -1.89
C PRO A 38 0.15 1.59 -2.05
N TYR A 39 1.00 1.46 -1.03
CA TYR A 39 2.44 1.71 -1.18
C TYR A 39 3.13 0.69 -2.09
N VAL A 40 2.73 -0.59 -1.97
CA VAL A 40 3.19 -1.66 -2.87
C VAL A 40 2.68 -1.42 -4.28
N LEU A 41 1.41 -1.03 -4.43
CA LEU A 41 0.78 -0.69 -5.73
C LEU A 41 1.51 0.49 -6.38
N ALA A 42 1.86 1.49 -5.57
CA ALA A 42 2.62 2.64 -6.04
C ALA A 42 4.03 2.26 -6.52
N GLY A 43 4.60 1.12 -6.12
CA GLY A 43 5.90 0.65 -6.59
C GLY A 43 5.95 0.35 -8.09
N GLY A 44 4.83 -0.12 -8.67
CA GLY A 44 4.78 -0.58 -10.07
C GLY A 44 5.22 0.48 -11.08
N VAL A 45 5.94 0.06 -12.14
CA VAL A 45 6.27 0.94 -13.27
C VAL A 45 5.04 1.33 -14.08
N LEU A 46 4.12 0.37 -14.23
CA LEU A 46 2.73 0.57 -14.62
C LEU A 46 1.80 0.05 -13.52
N ARG A 47 0.65 0.71 -13.39
CA ARG A 47 -0.31 0.50 -12.30
C ARG A 47 -1.69 0.38 -12.91
N HIS A 48 -2.22 -0.84 -12.91
CA HIS A 48 -3.53 -1.14 -13.48
C HIS A 48 -4.52 -1.46 -12.37
N VAL A 49 -5.66 -0.81 -12.38
CA VAL A 49 -6.76 -1.09 -11.47
C VAL A 49 -8.01 -1.37 -12.28
N SER A 50 -8.55 -2.58 -12.14
CA SER A 50 -9.85 -2.93 -12.72
C SER A 50 -10.93 -1.99 -12.19
N LEU A 51 -11.87 -1.60 -13.06
CA LEU A 51 -13.09 -0.87 -12.65
C LEU A 51 -13.97 -1.64 -11.65
N ARG A 52 -13.73 -2.96 -11.51
CA ARG A 52 -14.38 -3.83 -10.53
C ARG A 52 -13.45 -4.24 -9.38
N GLY A 53 -12.29 -3.60 -9.25
CA GLY A 53 -11.37 -3.73 -8.13
C GLY A 53 -11.48 -2.53 -7.19
N ALA A 54 -10.84 -2.61 -6.02
CA ALA A 54 -10.85 -1.52 -5.05
C ALA A 54 -9.44 -1.15 -4.60
N VAL A 55 -9.19 0.15 -4.44
CA VAL A 55 -8.01 0.70 -3.77
C VAL A 55 -8.50 1.65 -2.70
N GLY A 56 -8.05 1.46 -1.45
CA GLY A 56 -8.55 2.19 -0.29
C GLY A 56 -7.42 2.66 0.61
N LEU A 57 -7.50 3.92 1.03
CA LEU A 57 -6.53 4.58 1.91
C LEU A 57 -7.22 5.00 3.20
N HIS A 58 -6.44 5.03 4.28
CA HIS A 58 -6.77 5.70 5.54
C HIS A 58 -5.46 6.13 6.20
N GLN A 59 -5.55 6.99 7.21
CA GLN A 59 -4.35 7.51 7.88
C GLN A 59 -3.65 6.40 8.67
N HIS A 60 -2.34 6.25 8.49
CA HIS A 60 -1.51 5.41 9.35
C HIS A 60 -1.13 6.18 10.62
N TYR A 61 -1.19 5.49 11.76
CA TYR A 61 -0.68 5.99 13.03
C TYR A 61 0.63 5.27 13.35
N TYR A 62 1.66 6.04 13.65
CA TYR A 62 2.88 5.52 14.27
C TYR A 62 2.90 6.04 15.70
N ASP A 63 3.13 5.17 16.66
CA ASP A 63 3.44 5.58 18.02
C ASP A 63 4.82 6.26 18.01
N THR A 64 4.81 7.54 17.69
CA THR A 64 5.91 8.42 18.00
C THR A 64 5.76 8.74 19.48
N ARG A 65 6.67 8.21 20.31
CA ARG A 65 6.86 8.70 21.68
C ARG A 65 7.30 10.16 21.61
N GLY A 66 6.33 11.06 21.43
CA GLY A 66 6.56 12.47 21.16
C GLY A 66 5.31 13.35 21.19
N TYR A 67 4.10 12.78 21.26
CA TYR A 67 2.87 13.58 21.41
C TYR A 67 1.89 13.02 22.45
N ARG A 68 2.39 12.72 23.65
CA ARG A 68 1.55 12.69 24.85
C ARG A 68 1.49 14.13 25.39
N ARG A 69 0.47 14.91 25.02
CA ARG A 69 0.06 16.01 25.91
C ARG A 69 -0.71 15.35 27.04
N GLU A 70 -0.13 15.43 28.23
CA GLU A 70 -0.77 15.11 29.50
C GLU A 70 -2.18 15.72 29.53
N GLN A 71 -3.15 14.89 29.89
CA GLN A 71 -4.41 15.29 30.52
C GLN A 71 -4.52 14.48 31.80
#